data_AF-A0A0D2R211-F1
#
_entry.id   AF-A0A0D2R211-F1
#
_cell.length_a   1.000
_cell.length_b   1.000
_cell.length_c   1.000
_cell.angle_alpha   90.00
_cell.angle_beta   90.00
_cell.angle_gamma   90.00
#
_symmetry.space_group_name_H-M   'P 1'
#
loop_
_entity.id
_entity.type
_entity.pdbx_description
1 polymer ?
#
loop_
_entity_poly.entity_id
_entity_poly.type
_entity_poly.pdbx_seq_one_letter_code
_entity_poly.pdbx_strand_id
1 'polypeptide(L)'
;MASNAIKSGALVTLPELQPSSEFFKEGASLRVTGKLQEYSVETAIAVIADQGATLKVDTQHLRELSFRIGSIFQFIGELNIQPNNEAILQARTGRNVDGIDLDLYYQSLQQLRQFQAKHMKDATT
;
A
#
# COMPACT_ATOMS: atom_id res chain seq x y z
N MET A 1 11.94 19.82 -18.14
CA MET A 1 11.16 19.25 -17.02
C MET A 1 11.17 17.75 -17.20
N ALA A 2 11.91 16.99 -16.39
CA ALA A 2 11.84 15.54 -16.46
C ALA A 2 10.41 15.12 -16.07
N SER A 3 9.67 14.55 -17.01
CA SER A 3 8.44 13.84 -16.69
C SER A 3 8.85 12.61 -15.89
N ASN A 4 8.93 12.73 -14.56
CA ASN A 4 9.04 11.57 -13.69
C ASN A 4 7.77 10.73 -13.91
N ALA A 5 7.89 9.68 -14.70
CA ALA A 5 6.79 8.76 -14.94
C ALA A 5 6.39 8.15 -13.60
N ILE A 6 5.15 8.43 -13.18
CA ILE A 6 4.55 7.84 -11.99
C ILE A 6 4.53 6.32 -12.20
N LYS A 7 5.28 5.60 -11.36
CA LYS A 7 5.30 4.14 -11.39
C LYS A 7 3.94 3.59 -10.93
N SER A 8 3.54 2.46 -11.52
CA SER A 8 2.39 1.70 -11.03
C SER A 8 2.67 1.21 -9.61
N GLY A 9 1.66 1.24 -8.76
CA GLY A 9 1.74 0.72 -7.40
C GLY A 9 1.74 -0.81 -7.41
N ALA A 10 2.84 -1.42 -6.98
CA ALA A 10 2.92 -2.87 -6.82
C ALA A 10 1.94 -3.34 -5.74
N LEU A 11 1.15 -4.38 -6.02
CA LEU A 11 0.19 -4.92 -5.05
C LEU A 11 0.91 -5.76 -4.00
N VAL A 12 0.88 -5.26 -2.76
CA VAL A 12 1.54 -5.87 -1.61
C VAL A 12 0.59 -5.90 -0.43
N THR A 13 0.69 -6.97 0.36
CA THR A 13 0.01 -7.06 1.65
C THR A 13 0.87 -6.41 2.73
N LEU A 14 0.27 -5.95 3.82
CA LEU A 14 1.05 -5.32 4.89
C LEU A 14 2.08 -6.27 5.54
N PRO A 15 1.80 -7.56 5.75
CA PRO A 15 2.80 -8.50 6.28
C PRO A 15 4.03 -8.66 5.38
N GLU A 16 3.90 -8.41 4.06
CA GLU A 16 5.02 -8.48 3.12
C GLU A 16 5.96 -7.27 3.20
N LEU A 17 5.58 -6.19 3.90
CA LEU A 17 6.40 -4.98 4.07
C LEU A 17 7.35 -5.08 5.26
N GLN A 18 8.19 -6.12 5.23
CA GLN A 18 9.28 -6.32 6.19
C GLN A 18 10.59 -5.76 5.62
N PRO A 19 11.55 -5.31 6.45
CA PRO A 19 12.85 -4.81 5.98
C PRO A 19 13.64 -5.78 5.07
N SER A 20 13.41 -7.09 5.21
CA SER A 20 14.04 -8.12 4.36
C SER A 20 13.33 -8.35 3.02
N SER A 21 12.20 -7.69 2.77
CA SER A 21 11.35 -7.88 1.60
C SER A 21 11.82 -7.06 0.41
N GLU A 22 11.62 -7.57 -0.80
CA GLU A 22 11.92 -6.84 -2.04
C GLU A 22 11.08 -5.56 -2.22
N PHE A 23 9.96 -5.47 -1.50
CA PHE A 23 9.03 -4.34 -1.52
C PHE A 23 9.42 -3.23 -0.54
N PHE A 24 10.31 -3.51 0.43
CA PHE A 24 10.78 -2.55 1.42
C PHE A 24 11.98 -1.78 0.86
N LYS A 25 11.69 -0.86 -0.07
CA LYS A 25 12.71 -0.03 -0.73
C LYS A 25 12.25 1.42 -0.77
N GLU A 26 13.20 2.32 -0.57
CA GLU A 26 12.96 3.76 -0.65
C GLU A 26 12.39 4.14 -2.02
N GLY A 27 11.30 4.91 -2.03
CA GLY A 27 10.58 5.33 -3.23
C GLY A 27 9.86 4.20 -3.97
N ALA A 28 9.70 3.01 -3.37
CA ALA A 28 8.89 1.95 -3.96
C ALA A 28 7.43 2.40 -4.07
N SER A 29 6.85 2.32 -5.26
CA SER A 29 5.44 2.64 -5.47
C SER A 29 4.60 1.40 -5.15
N LEU A 30 3.72 1.51 -4.16
CA LEU A 30 2.99 0.39 -3.58
C LEU A 30 1.49 0.66 -3.56
N ARG A 31 0.71 -0.41 -3.69
CA ARG A 31 -0.72 -0.44 -3.42
C ARG A 31 -0.97 -1.36 -2.23
N VAL A 32 -1.47 -0.78 -1.14
CA VAL A 32 -1.73 -1.48 0.12
C VAL A 32 -3.21 -1.36 0.49
N THR A 33 -3.73 -2.37 1.18
CA THR A 33 -5.09 -2.39 1.71
C THR A 33 -5.01 -2.69 3.19
N GLY A 34 -5.83 -2.02 4.01
CA GLY A 34 -5.90 -2.31 5.44
C GLY A 34 -7.03 -1.56 6.13
N LYS A 35 -7.38 -2.04 7.33
CA LYS A 35 -8.37 -1.42 8.20
C LYS A 35 -7.74 -0.22 8.91
N LEU A 36 -8.36 0.94 8.81
CA LEU A 36 -7.91 2.14 9.53
C LEU A 36 -8.11 1.94 11.04
N GLN A 37 -7.02 2.01 11.80
CA GLN A 37 -7.04 1.92 13.26
C GLN A 37 -6.97 3.29 13.91
N GLU A 38 -6.11 4.17 13.39
CA GLU A 38 -5.86 5.48 13.96
C GLU A 38 -5.74 6.53 12.84
N TYR A 39 -6.11 7.77 13.15
CA TYR A 39 -5.90 8.90 12.26
C TYR A 39 -5.66 10.16 13.07
N SER A 40 -4.52 10.82 12.82
CA SER A 40 -4.17 12.12 13.39
C SER A 40 -4.43 13.21 12.36
N VAL A 41 -5.37 14.11 12.68
CA VAL A 41 -5.67 15.28 11.84
C VAL A 41 -4.52 16.28 11.83
N GLU A 42 -3.80 16.42 12.96
CA GLU A 42 -2.70 17.37 13.12
C GLU A 42 -1.51 17.01 12.22
N THR A 43 -1.14 15.73 12.17
CA THR A 43 0.01 15.25 11.40
C THR A 43 -0.37 14.67 10.05
N ALA A 44 -1.67 14.57 9.74
CA ALA A 44 -2.20 13.86 8.57
C ALA A 44 -1.65 12.42 8.42
N ILE A 45 -1.45 11.72 9.55
CA ILE A 45 -0.98 10.33 9.55
C ILE A 45 -2.14 9.40 9.89
N ALA A 46 -2.39 8.45 9.01
CA ALA A 46 -3.27 7.30 9.22
C ALA A 46 -2.44 6.08 9.60
N VAL A 47 -2.97 5.22 10.47
CA VAL A 47 -2.42 3.89 10.74
C VAL A 47 -3.42 2.86 10.25
N ILE A 48 -3.00 2.06 9.28
CA ILE A 48 -3.79 0.91 8.82
C ILE A 48 -3.20 -0.39 9.34
N ALA A 49 -4.06 -1.38 9.54
CA ALA A 49 -3.68 -2.71 9.95
C ALA A 49 -4.32 -3.78 9.07
N ASP A 50 -3.56 -4.84 8.84
CA ASP A 50 -3.99 -6.01 8.10
C ASP A 50 -3.16 -7.23 8.51
N GLN A 51 -3.84 -8.36 8.75
CA GLN A 51 -3.22 -9.65 9.11
C GLN A 51 -2.13 -9.56 10.22
N GLY A 52 -2.33 -8.68 11.21
CA GLY A 52 -1.39 -8.49 12.33
C GLY A 52 -0.20 -7.56 12.04
N ALA A 53 -0.07 -7.03 10.83
CA ALA A 53 0.89 -6.00 10.47
C ALA A 53 0.22 -4.63 10.42
N THR A 54 0.99 -3.57 10.68
CA THR A 54 0.53 -2.17 10.64
C THR A 54 1.42 -1.33 9.75
N LEU A 55 0.84 -0.31 9.11
CA LEU A 55 1.59 0.64 8.28
C LEU A 55 1.08 2.06 8.54
N LYS A 56 2.01 3.00 8.71
CA LYS A 56 1.72 4.43 8.72
C LYS A 56 1.58 4.93 7.30
N VAL A 57 0.56 5.73 7.06
CA VAL A 57 0.24 6.32 5.78
C VAL A 57 0.15 7.83 5.97
N ASP A 58 1.00 8.56 5.29
CA ASP A 58 0.92 10.00 5.18
C ASP A 58 -0.16 10.36 4.14
N THR A 59 -1.18 11.08 4.61
CA THR A 59 -2.37 11.45 3.83
C THR A 59 -2.44 12.95 3.55
N GLN A 60 -1.34 13.70 3.73
CA GLN A 60 -1.33 15.16 3.57
C GLN A 60 -1.82 15.64 2.19
N HIS A 61 -1.67 14.80 1.16
CA HIS A 61 -2.11 15.08 -0.20
C HIS A 61 -3.54 14.63 -0.53
N LEU A 62 -4.24 13.97 0.40
CA LEU A 62 -5.61 13.48 0.20
C LEU A 62 -6.62 14.50 0.74
N ARG A 63 -7.21 15.31 -0.15
CA ARG A 63 -8.08 16.45 0.25
C ARG A 63 -9.56 16.11 0.46
N GLU A 64 -10.03 14.95 -0.01
CA GLU A 64 -11.47 14.63 -0.08
C GLU A 64 -11.84 13.26 0.54
N LEU A 65 -10.93 12.65 1.29
CA LEU A 65 -11.17 11.33 1.87
C LEU A 65 -11.66 11.45 3.31
N SER A 66 -12.87 10.95 3.58
CA SER A 66 -13.41 10.87 4.94
C SER A 66 -12.83 9.65 5.66
N PHE A 67 -11.86 9.87 6.54
CA PHE A 67 -11.26 8.82 7.35
C PHE A 67 -12.19 8.41 8.49
N ARG A 68 -12.69 7.16 8.43
CA ARG A 68 -13.49 6.54 9.46
C ARG A 68 -12.70 5.40 10.10
N ILE A 69 -12.45 5.50 11.40
CA ILE A 69 -11.80 4.43 12.16
C ILE A 69 -12.64 3.16 12.03
N GLY A 70 -11.98 2.05 11.75
CA GLY A 70 -12.60 0.75 11.53
C GLY A 70 -13.01 0.46 10.09
N SER A 71 -13.00 1.45 9.19
CA SER A 71 -13.22 1.23 7.76
C SER A 71 -11.97 0.68 7.07
N ILE A 72 -12.17 -0.03 5.97
CA ILE A 72 -11.09 -0.56 5.13
C ILE A 72 -10.76 0.48 4.06
N PHE A 73 -9.48 0.77 3.92
CA PHE A 73 -8.97 1.67 2.90
C PHE A 73 -7.94 0.98 2.03
N GLN A 74 -7.88 1.41 0.77
CA GLN A 74 -6.81 1.08 -0.14
C GLN A 74 -6.08 2.34 -0.56
N PHE A 75 -4.76 2.32 -0.42
CA PHE A 75 -3.89 3.45 -0.77
C PHE A 75 -2.92 3.07 -1.87
N ILE A 76 -2.55 4.07 -2.67
CA ILE A 76 -1.43 3.99 -3.61
C ILE A 76 -0.47 5.13 -3.29
N GLY A 77 0.79 4.81 -3.08
CA GLY A 77 1.79 5.79 -2.67
C GLY A 77 3.22 5.30 -2.79
N GLU A 78 4.14 6.16 -2.42
CA GLU A 78 5.58 5.88 -2.38
C GLU A 78 6.00 5.54 -0.95
N LEU A 79 6.80 4.48 -0.79
CA LEU A 79 7.35 4.11 0.50
C LEU A 79 8.52 5.04 0.84
N ASN A 80 8.44 5.71 1.98
CA ASN A 80 9.51 6.51 2.57
C ASN A 80 9.99 5.80 3.84
N ILE A 81 11.25 5.38 3.85
CA ILE A 81 11.90 4.70 4.96
C ILE A 81 12.67 5.75 5.75
N GLN A 82 12.19 6.01 6.96
CA GLN A 82 12.84 6.95 7.86
C GLN A 82 14.17 6.39 8.40
N PRO A 83 15.07 7.26 8.93
CA PRO A 83 16.35 6.83 9.50
C PRO A 83 16.25 5.83 10.66
N ASN A 84 15.10 5.76 11.34
CA ASN A 84 14.78 4.77 12.37
C ASN A 84 14.30 3.42 11.81
N ASN A 85 14.40 3.21 10.49
CA ASN A 85 13.89 2.05 9.76
C ASN A 85 12.36 1.88 9.82
N GLU A 86 11.64 2.96 10.14
CA GLU A 86 10.19 3.01 10.09
C GLU A 86 9.72 3.40 8.69
N ALA A 87 8.85 2.57 8.10
CA ALA A 87 8.29 2.87 6.79
C ALA A 87 6.97 3.64 6.91
N ILE A 88 6.88 4.74 6.15
CA ILE A 88 5.67 5.52 5.96
C ILE A 88 5.33 5.52 4.48
N LEU A 89 4.08 5.19 4.15
CA LEU A 89 3.58 5.31 2.78
C LEU A 89 3.09 6.74 2.54
N GLN A 90 3.73 7.45 1.62
CA GLN A 90 3.27 8.75 1.14
C GLN A 90 2.13 8.55 0.14
N ALA A 91 0.88 8.63 0.61
CA ALA A 91 -0.27 8.34 -0.22
C ALA A 91 -0.52 9.44 -1.25
N ARG A 92 -0.58 9.03 -2.51
CA ARG A 92 -1.05 9.86 -3.63
C ARG A 92 -2.54 9.71 -3.84
N THR A 93 -3.05 8.50 -3.64
CA THR A 93 -4.48 8.20 -3.73
C THR A 93 -4.89 7.32 -2.56
N GLY A 94 -6.14 7.49 -2.13
CA GLY A 94 -6.77 6.66 -1.12
C GLY A 94 -8.25 6.51 -1.43
N ARG A 95 -8.81 5.33 -1.18
CA ARG A 95 -10.25 5.07 -1.29
C ARG A 95 -10.74 4.20 -0.16
N ASN A 96 -11.94 4.50 0.32
CA ASN A 96 -12.69 3.59 1.18
C ASN A 96 -13.15 2.40 0.33
N VAL A 97 -12.94 1.18 0.84
CA VAL A 97 -13.34 -0.07 0.20
C VAL A 97 -14.18 -0.92 1.16
N ASP A 98 -14.95 -0.28 2.03
CA ASP A 98 -15.90 -0.98 2.89
C ASP A 98 -16.85 -1.84 2.04
N GLY A 99 -17.03 -3.09 2.47
CA GLY A 99 -17.80 -4.10 1.73
C GLY A 99 -16.97 -4.93 0.74
N ILE A 100 -15.66 -4.69 0.61
CA ILE A 100 -14.78 -5.63 -0.09
C ILE A 100 -14.69 -6.95 0.69
N ASP A 101 -14.79 -8.07 -0.03
CA ASP A 101 -14.41 -9.37 0.51
C ASP A 101 -12.88 -9.48 0.47
N LEU A 102 -12.25 -9.37 1.65
CA LEU A 102 -10.80 -9.41 1.78
C LEU A 102 -10.23 -10.79 1.44
N ASP A 103 -10.93 -11.88 1.78
CA ASP A 103 -10.46 -13.23 1.50
C ASP A 103 -10.40 -13.47 -0.01
N LEU A 104 -11.46 -13.09 -0.73
CA LEU A 104 -11.50 -13.16 -2.19
C LEU A 104 -10.47 -12.22 -2.84
N TYR A 105 -10.24 -11.04 -2.26
CA TYR A 105 -9.20 -10.12 -2.72
C TYR A 105 -7.80 -10.76 -2.64
N TYR A 106 -7.44 -11.40 -1.52
CA TYR A 106 -6.14 -12.09 -1.39
C TYR A 106 -6.02 -13.27 -2.34
N GLN A 107 -7.07 -14.07 -2.53
CA GLN A 107 -7.07 -15.16 -3.50
C GLN A 107 -6.83 -14.66 -4.92
N SER A 108 -7.51 -13.58 -5.32
CA SER A 108 -7.35 -12.95 -6.64
C SER A 108 -5.93 -12.42 -6.84
N LEU A 109 -5.35 -11.84 -5.78
CA LEU A 109 -3.98 -11.32 -5.79
C LEU A 109 -2.95 -12.45 -5.96
N GLN A 110 -3.16 -13.60 -5.32
CA GLN A 110 -2.32 -14.79 -5.52
C GLN A 110 -2.39 -15.29 -6.96
N GLN A 111 -3.59 -15.35 -7.55
CA GLN A 111 -3.78 -15.76 -8.95
C GLN A 111 -3.07 -14.79 -9.92
N LEU A 112 -3.17 -13.48 -9.68
CA LEU A 112 -2.46 -12.47 -10.48
C LEU A 112 -0.95 -12.71 -10.45
N ARG A 113 -0.37 -12.96 -9.27
CA ARG A 113 1.07 -13.24 -9.13
C ARG A 113 1.48 -14.53 -9.85
N GLN A 114 0.69 -15.59 -9.74
CA GLN A 114 0.94 -16.85 -10.47
C GLN A 114 0.92 -16.63 -11.99
N PHE A 115 -0.05 -15.87 -12.48
CA PHE A 115 -0.15 -15.51 -13.89
C PHE A 115 1.09 -14.71 -14.36
N GLN A 116 1.47 -13.67 -13.62
CA GLN A 116 2.66 -12.86 -13.92
C GLN A 116 3.94 -13.71 -13.90
N ALA A 117 4.12 -14.57 -12.89
CA ALA A 117 5.29 -15.44 -12.78
C ALA A 117 5.39 -16.46 -13.93
N LYS A 118 4.24 -16.90 -14.47
CA LYS A 118 4.21 -17.79 -15.64
C LYS A 118 4.59 -17.03 -16.92
N HIS A 119 3.95 -15.90 -17.17
CA HIS A 119 4.08 -15.19 -18.46
C HIS A 119 5.27 -14.21 -18.55
N MET A 120 5.84 -13.76 -17.42
CA MET A 120 7.09 -12.97 -17.46
C MET A 120 8.33 -13.84 -17.71
N LYS A 121 8.27 -15.14 -17.37
CA LYS A 121 9.33 -16.09 -17.75
C LYS A 121 9.38 -16.31 -19.26
N ASP A 122 8.22 -16.34 -19.92
CA ASP A 122 8.11 -16.51 -21.36
C ASP A 122 8.64 -15.32 -22.17
N ALA A 123 8.65 -14.10 -21.59
CA ALA A 123 9.17 -12.90 -22.25
C ALA A 123 10.71 -12.78 -22.24
N THR A 124 11.41 -13.69 -21.56
CA THR A 124 12.89 -13.68 -21.42
C THR A 124 13.56 -14.82 -22.19
N THR A 125 12.82 -15.54 -23.05
CA THR A 125 13.33 -16.61 -23.93
C THR A 125 13.15 -16.21 -25.38
#